data_AF-A0A925V5V2-F1
#
_entry.id   AF-A0A925V5V2-F1
#
_cell.length_a   1.000
_cell.length_b   1.000
_cell.length_c   1.000
_cell.angle_alpha   90.00
_cell.angle_beta   90.00
_cell.angle_gamma   90.00
#
_symmetry.space_group_name_H-M   'P 1'
#
loop_
_entity.id
_entity.type
_entity.pdbx_description
1 polymer ?
#
loop_
_entity_poly.entity_id
_entity_poly.type
_entity_poly.pdbx_seq_one_letter_code
_entity_poly.pdbx_strand_id
1 'polypeptide(L)'
;SLYVANNVCSATQYFRNLGGHVGVAGLVINKDDGTGEARTFAEKVGIPVLAAIPADDDIRRKSAKYEIIGHPDSPWGALFDELANNIANAPPLQPTPLDQEGLLGLFASDTVGRDVVLQPATLEDLCGTQHARKRSLEVIYDASV
;
A
#
# COMPACT_ATOMS: atom_id res chain seq x y z
N SER A 1 -4.54 0.03 -4.29
CA SER A 1 -3.43 0.41 -3.39
C SER A 1 -3.99 1.03 -2.13
N LEU A 2 -3.51 0.63 -0.95
CA LEU A 2 -4.00 1.12 0.35
C LEU A 2 -3.67 2.59 0.59
N TYR A 3 -2.55 3.09 0.04
CA TYR A 3 -2.22 4.52 0.07
C TYR A 3 -3.30 5.37 -0.61
N VAL A 4 -3.79 4.91 -1.76
CA VAL A 4 -4.86 5.61 -2.50
C VAL A 4 -6.17 5.55 -1.73
N ALA A 5 -6.51 4.40 -1.14
CA ALA A 5 -7.70 4.27 -0.30
C ALA A 5 -7.63 5.20 0.93
N ASN A 6 -6.45 5.34 1.54
CA ASN A 6 -6.24 6.27 2.64
C ASN A 6 -6.40 7.74 2.21
N ASN A 7 -5.91 8.10 1.02
CA ASN A 7 -6.11 9.43 0.46
C ASN A 7 -7.60 9.76 0.23
N VAL A 8 -8.42 8.77 -0.13
CA VAL A 8 -9.88 8.95 -0.23
C VAL A 8 -10.50 9.23 1.14
N CYS A 9 -10.02 8.56 2.19
CA CYS A 9 -10.46 8.85 3.57
C CYS A 9 -10.11 10.29 3.96
N SER A 10 -8.88 10.74 3.66
CA SER A 10 -8.45 12.13 3.88
C SER A 10 -9.28 13.15 3.08
N ALA A 11 -9.56 12.85 1.80
CA ALA A 11 -10.37 13.72 0.94
C ALA A 11 -11.80 13.86 1.48
N THR A 12 -12.39 12.78 1.98
CA THR A 12 -13.73 12.78 2.58
C THR A 12 -13.78 13.73 3.78
N GLN A 13 -12.79 13.67 4.67
CA GLN A 13 -12.70 14.60 5.81
C GLN A 13 -12.50 16.05 5.35
N TYR A 14 -11.65 16.27 4.34
CA TYR A 14 -11.39 17.59 3.78
C TYR A 14 -12.67 18.24 3.23
N PHE A 15 -13.41 17.56 2.36
CA PHE A 15 -14.63 18.11 1.77
C PHE A 15 -15.74 18.34 2.81
N ARG A 16 -15.81 17.51 3.84
CA ARG A 16 -16.75 17.73 4.94
C ARG A 16 -16.42 18.98 5.75
N ASN A 17 -15.14 19.25 6.01
CA ASN A 17 -14.71 20.47 6.70
C ASN A 17 -15.02 21.74 5.89
N LEU A 18 -15.19 21.61 4.57
CA LEU A 18 -15.67 22.67 3.68
C LEU A 18 -17.21 22.79 3.61
N GLY A 19 -17.95 22.00 4.41
CA GLY A 19 -19.42 21.99 4.42
C GLY A 19 -20.06 21.01 3.44
N GLY A 20 -19.29 20.13 2.81
CA GLY A 20 -19.79 19.10 1.90
C GLY A 20 -20.44 17.91 2.60
N HIS A 21 -21.41 17.28 1.93
CA HIS A 21 -22.03 16.01 2.36
C HIS A 21 -21.42 14.84 1.60
N VAL A 22 -20.28 14.35 2.07
CA VAL A 22 -19.57 13.21 1.49
C VAL A 22 -19.22 12.19 2.57
N GLY A 23 -19.22 10.91 2.21
CA GLY A 23 -18.81 9.81 3.05
C GLY A 23 -18.27 8.65 2.22
N VAL A 24 -17.63 7.70 2.89
CA VAL A 24 -17.14 6.46 2.28
C VAL A 24 -18.11 5.34 2.61
N ALA A 25 -18.66 4.67 1.60
CA ALA A 25 -19.61 3.57 1.81
C ALA A 25 -18.93 2.28 2.31
N GLY A 26 -17.72 2.01 1.82
CA GLY A 26 -16.95 0.81 2.13
C GLY A 26 -15.78 0.61 1.19
N LEU A 27 -15.10 -0.53 1.33
CA LEU A 27 -13.97 -0.95 0.51
C LEU A 27 -14.34 -2.13 -0.37
N VAL A 28 -14.01 -2.06 -1.66
CA VAL A 28 -13.97 -3.25 -2.53
C VAL A 28 -12.52 -3.70 -2.64
N ILE A 29 -12.22 -4.91 -2.18
CA ILE A 29 -10.91 -5.51 -2.33
C ILE A 29 -10.88 -6.17 -3.71
N ASN A 30 -10.17 -5.54 -4.64
CA ASN A 30 -10.04 -6.07 -6.00
C ASN A 30 -8.70 -6.81 -6.14
N LYS A 31 -8.73 -8.03 -6.68
CA LYS A 31 -7.59 -8.94 -6.73
C LYS A 31 -7.10 -9.31 -5.33
N ASP A 32 -8.03 -9.76 -4.49
CA ASP A 32 -7.72 -10.27 -3.15
C ASP A 32 -6.80 -11.50 -3.27
N ASP A 33 -5.60 -11.38 -2.71
CA ASP A 33 -4.58 -12.42 -2.66
C ASP A 33 -4.55 -13.15 -1.30
N GLY A 34 -5.45 -12.78 -0.38
CA GLY A 34 -5.57 -13.41 0.93
C GLY A 34 -4.56 -12.93 1.97
N THR A 35 -3.75 -11.92 1.67
CA THR A 35 -2.79 -11.33 2.63
C THR A 35 -3.48 -10.65 3.82
N GLY A 36 -4.73 -10.20 3.65
CA GLY A 36 -5.54 -9.61 4.71
C GLY A 36 -5.25 -8.12 4.99
N GLU A 37 -4.25 -7.53 4.35
CA GLU A 37 -3.83 -6.13 4.55
C GLU A 37 -4.98 -5.15 4.30
N ALA A 38 -5.75 -5.38 3.23
CA ALA A 38 -6.88 -4.54 2.86
C ALA A 38 -8.07 -4.67 3.84
N ARG A 39 -8.26 -5.85 4.44
CA ARG A 39 -9.27 -6.06 5.47
C ARG A 39 -8.87 -5.33 6.76
N THR A 40 -7.62 -5.49 7.18
CA THR A 40 -7.05 -4.77 8.33
C THR A 40 -7.13 -3.26 8.13
N PHE A 41 -6.86 -2.76 6.92
CA PHE A 41 -7.05 -1.35 6.60
C PHE A 41 -8.50 -0.90 6.82
N ALA A 42 -9.47 -1.62 6.25
CA ALA A 42 -10.89 -1.30 6.36
C ALA A 42 -11.36 -1.25 7.82
N GLU A 43 -10.93 -2.23 8.63
CA GLU A 43 -11.17 -2.27 10.08
C GLU A 43 -10.58 -1.04 10.78
N LYS A 44 -9.30 -0.72 10.53
CA LYS A 44 -8.62 0.41 11.20
C LYS A 44 -9.23 1.77 10.86
N VAL A 45 -9.66 1.99 9.62
CA VAL A 45 -10.28 3.28 9.21
C VAL A 45 -11.78 3.34 9.47
N GLY A 46 -12.40 2.22 9.87
CA GLY A 46 -13.80 2.15 10.26
C GLY A 46 -14.78 2.09 9.10
N ILE A 47 -14.46 1.33 8.04
CA ILE A 47 -15.37 1.10 6.90
C ILE A 47 -15.58 -0.41 6.66
N PRO A 48 -16.75 -0.84 6.17
CA PRO A 48 -16.97 -2.25 5.84
C PRO A 48 -16.27 -2.62 4.54
N VAL A 49 -15.93 -3.90 4.40
CA VAL A 49 -15.59 -4.49 3.10
C VAL A 49 -16.90 -4.86 2.40
N LEU A 50 -17.16 -4.29 1.23
CA LEU A 50 -18.40 -4.52 0.46
C LEU A 50 -18.32 -5.76 -0.42
N ALA A 51 -17.11 -6.08 -0.90
CA ALA A 51 -16.80 -7.34 -1.56
C ALA A 51 -15.29 -7.56 -1.60
N ALA A 52 -14.90 -8.83 -1.69
CA ALA A 52 -13.55 -9.25 -2.00
C ALA A 52 -13.56 -10.06 -3.30
N ILE A 53 -13.07 -9.45 -4.38
CA ILE A 53 -12.96 -10.07 -5.70
C ILE A 53 -11.62 -10.81 -5.74
N PRO A 54 -11.61 -12.14 -5.93
CA PRO A 54 -10.39 -12.94 -5.80
C PRO A 54 -9.38 -12.66 -6.92
N ALA A 55 -8.11 -12.93 -6.63
CA ALA A 55 -7.06 -13.01 -7.65
C ALA A 55 -7.26 -14.27 -8.54
N ASP A 56 -8.23 -14.20 -9.46
CA ASP A 56 -8.63 -15.31 -10.32
C ASP A 56 -8.27 -15.13 -11.80
N ASP A 57 -7.90 -16.23 -12.46
CA ASP A 57 -7.46 -16.28 -13.86
C ASP A 57 -8.58 -16.00 -14.87
N ASP A 58 -9.80 -16.46 -14.62
CA ASP A 58 -10.98 -16.20 -15.45
C ASP A 58 -11.36 -14.71 -15.37
N ILE A 59 -11.42 -14.15 -14.15
CA ILE A 59 -11.65 -12.71 -13.93
C ILE A 59 -10.59 -11.88 -14.65
N ARG A 60 -9.31 -12.24 -14.50
CA ARG A 60 -8.19 -11.54 -15.16
C ARG A 60 -8.33 -11.57 -16.68
N ARG A 61 -8.63 -12.74 -17.25
CA ARG A 61 -8.74 -12.93 -18.70
C ARG A 61 -9.92 -12.15 -19.28
N LYS A 62 -11.09 -12.19 -18.63
CA LYS A 62 -12.28 -11.44 -19.04
C LYS A 62 -12.04 -9.93 -18.96
N SER A 63 -11.43 -9.45 -17.89
CA SER A 63 -11.05 -8.03 -17.73
C SER A 63 -10.10 -7.56 -18.83
N ALA A 64 -9.09 -8.36 -19.18
CA ALA A 64 -8.14 -8.03 -20.25
C ALA A 64 -8.79 -7.99 -21.64
N LYS A 65 -9.94 -8.66 -21.82
CA LYS A 65 -10.72 -8.66 -23.06
C LYS A 65 -11.86 -7.64 -23.06
N TYR A 66 -12.03 -6.85 -21.99
CA TYR A 66 -13.16 -5.95 -21.80
C TYR A 66 -14.52 -6.66 -21.78
N GLU A 67 -14.55 -7.90 -21.29
CA GLU A 67 -15.80 -8.65 -21.09
C GLU A 67 -16.42 -8.33 -19.72
N ILE A 68 -17.76 -8.30 -19.67
CA ILE A 68 -18.49 -8.15 -18.41
C ILE A 68 -18.40 -9.46 -17.61
N ILE A 69 -17.95 -9.36 -16.37
CA ILE A 69 -17.74 -10.53 -15.50
C ILE A 69 -19.01 -10.89 -14.69
N GLY A 70 -19.70 -9.87 -14.18
CA GLY A 70 -20.84 -10.00 -13.26
C GLY A 70 -22.19 -10.33 -13.91
N HIS A 71 -22.21 -11.13 -14.97
CA HIS A 71 -23.47 -11.64 -15.51
C HIS A 71 -24.16 -12.58 -14.48
N PRO A 72 -25.49 -12.56 -14.34
CA PRO A 72 -26.19 -13.46 -13.40
C PRO A 72 -25.89 -14.95 -13.63
N ASP A 73 -25.76 -15.35 -14.90
CA ASP A 73 -25.47 -16.73 -15.29
C ASP A 73 -23.97 -17.09 -15.25
N SER A 74 -23.10 -16.13 -14.91
CA SER A 74 -21.66 -16.35 -14.79
C SER A 74 -21.32 -16.99 -13.44
N PRO A 75 -20.21 -17.74 -13.33
CA PRO A 75 -19.70 -18.24 -12.04
C PRO A 75 -19.51 -17.14 -10.99
N TRP A 76 -19.35 -15.88 -11.42
CA TRP A 76 -19.15 -14.72 -10.56
C TRP A 76 -20.45 -13.95 -10.27
N GLY A 77 -21.59 -14.36 -10.84
CA GLY A 77 -22.86 -13.65 -10.73
C GLY A 77 -23.26 -13.38 -9.28
N ALA A 78 -23.21 -14.41 -8.43
CA ALA A 78 -23.54 -14.30 -7.00
C ALA A 78 -22.66 -13.28 -6.27
N LEU A 79 -21.36 -13.21 -6.59
CA LEU A 79 -20.43 -12.27 -5.96
C LEU A 79 -20.79 -10.82 -6.30
N PHE A 80 -21.11 -10.54 -7.56
CA PHE A 80 -21.48 -9.19 -7.99
C PHE A 80 -22.91 -8.81 -7.59
N ASP A 81 -23.82 -9.78 -7.45
CA ASP A 81 -25.14 -9.57 -6.88
C ASP A 81 -25.06 -9.18 -5.39
N GLU A 82 -24.25 -9.89 -4.62
CA GLU A 82 -23.97 -9.53 -3.22
C GLU A 82 -23.33 -8.14 -3.11
N LEU A 83 -22.34 -7.83 -3.96
CA LEU A 83 -21.74 -6.49 -4.02
C LEU A 83 -22.79 -5.41 -4.33
N ALA A 84 -23.70 -5.65 -5.28
CA ALA A 84 -24.75 -4.70 -5.62
C ALA A 84 -25.69 -4.44 -4.42
N ASN A 85 -26.09 -5.51 -3.73
CA ASN A 85 -26.90 -5.41 -2.51
C ASN A 85 -26.15 -4.66 -1.39
N ASN A 86 -24.86 -4.94 -1.19
CA ASN A 86 -24.04 -4.25 -0.18
C ASN A 86 -23.89 -2.76 -0.51
N ILE A 87 -23.66 -2.40 -1.77
CA ILE A 87 -23.60 -0.99 -2.22
C ILE A 87 -24.92 -0.27 -2.00
N ALA A 88 -26.05 -0.90 -2.37
CA ALA A 88 -27.37 -0.27 -2.26
C ALA A 88 -27.75 0.06 -0.81
N ASN A 89 -27.26 -0.73 0.15
CA ASN A 89 -27.58 -0.58 1.57
C ASN A 89 -26.49 0.14 2.39
N ALA A 90 -25.32 0.40 1.81
CA ALA A 90 -24.20 0.99 2.55
C ALA A 90 -24.44 2.48 2.86
N PRO A 91 -24.40 2.89 4.14
CA PRO A 91 -24.51 4.29 4.51
C PRO A 91 -23.19 5.04 4.21
N PRO A 92 -23.22 6.37 4.02
CA PRO A 92 -22.00 7.16 3.98
C PRO A 92 -21.33 7.22 5.36
N LEU A 93 -20.13 6.66 5.48
CA LEU A 93 -19.34 6.67 6.72
C LEU A 93 -18.28 7.76 6.72
N GLN A 94 -17.74 8.01 7.92
CA GLN A 94 -16.77 9.06 8.18
C GLN A 94 -15.46 8.42 8.66
N PRO A 95 -14.67 7.83 7.76
CA PRO A 95 -13.44 7.15 8.15
C PRO A 95 -12.40 8.12 8.70
N THR A 96 -11.53 7.59 9.55
CA THR A 96 -10.31 8.26 10.00
C THR A 96 -9.15 7.72 9.20
N PRO A 97 -8.46 8.53 8.36
CA PRO A 97 -7.30 8.07 7.64
C PRO A 97 -6.18 7.70 8.62
N LEU A 98 -5.39 6.70 8.24
CA LEU A 98 -4.17 6.34 8.94
C LEU A 98 -3.06 7.36 8.65
N ASP A 99 -2.17 7.54 9.61
CA ASP A 99 -0.90 8.22 9.40
C ASP A 99 0.10 7.28 8.70
N GLN A 100 1.30 7.79 8.41
CA GLN A 100 2.32 7.05 7.68
C GLN A 100 2.75 5.77 8.41
N GLU A 101 2.99 5.86 9.72
CA GLU A 101 3.33 4.71 10.57
C GLU A 101 2.18 3.69 10.59
N GLY A 102 0.93 4.16 10.71
CA GLY A 102 -0.26 3.32 10.71
C GLY A 102 -0.45 2.54 9.41
N LEU A 103 -0.14 3.17 8.26
CA LEU A 103 -0.13 2.53 6.94
C LEU A 103 0.99 1.52 6.79
N LEU A 104 2.22 1.88 7.17
CA LEU A 104 3.36 0.96 7.12
C LEU A 104 3.14 -0.26 8.02
N GLY A 105 2.51 -0.06 9.18
CA GLY A 105 2.14 -1.12 10.11
C GLY A 105 1.00 -2.04 9.63
N LEU A 106 0.49 -1.90 8.40
CA LEU A 106 -0.41 -2.87 7.79
C LEU A 106 0.32 -4.01 7.07
N PHE A 107 1.57 -3.77 6.65
CA PHE A 107 2.35 -4.72 5.87
C PHE A 107 3.19 -5.61 6.79
N ALA A 108 3.44 -6.85 6.37
CA ALA A 108 4.30 -7.77 7.10
C ALA A 108 5.72 -7.19 7.24
N SER A 109 6.31 -7.30 8.43
CA SER A 109 7.59 -6.64 8.78
C SER A 109 8.78 -7.14 7.97
N ASP A 110 8.72 -8.38 7.47
CA ASP A 110 9.68 -8.99 6.55
C ASP A 110 9.70 -8.31 5.18
N THR A 111 8.55 -7.82 4.72
CA THR A 111 8.35 -7.22 3.39
C THR A 111 8.75 -5.74 3.37
N VAL A 112 8.58 -5.03 4.49
CA VAL A 112 8.97 -3.62 4.63
C VAL A 112 10.38 -3.42 5.19
N GLY A 113 11.09 -4.51 5.52
CA GLY A 113 12.42 -4.45 6.10
C GLY A 113 12.46 -3.75 7.47
N ARG A 114 11.35 -3.78 8.23
CA ARG A 114 11.22 -3.07 9.51
C ARG A 114 12.29 -3.51 10.51
N ASP A 115 12.66 -4.78 10.46
CA ASP A 115 13.65 -5.39 11.34
C ASP A 115 15.05 -5.49 10.69
N VAL A 116 15.25 -4.86 9.52
CA VAL A 116 16.55 -4.84 8.87
C VAL A 116 17.47 -3.91 9.66
N VAL A 117 18.48 -4.50 10.29
CA VAL A 117 19.57 -3.75 10.91
C VAL A 117 20.46 -3.21 9.81
N LEU A 118 20.38 -1.90 9.56
CA LEU A 118 21.27 -1.23 8.61
C LEU A 118 22.71 -1.36 9.09
N GLN A 119 23.56 -1.99 8.27
CA GLN A 119 25.00 -2.00 8.51
C GLN A 119 25.63 -0.79 7.83
N PRO A 120 26.43 0.01 8.55
CA PRO A 120 27.18 1.09 7.93
C PRO A 120 28.06 0.55 6.80
N ALA A 121 28.07 1.22 5.65
CA ALA A 121 28.97 0.88 4.56
C ALA A 121 30.43 1.06 5.01
N THR A 122 31.28 0.09 4.70
CA THR A 122 32.72 0.20 4.94
C THR A 122 33.37 1.10 3.88
N LEU A 123 34.60 1.57 4.15
CA LEU A 123 35.38 2.30 3.14
C LEU A 123 35.62 1.47 1.87
N GLU A 124 35.69 0.16 2.00
CA GLU A 124 35.84 -0.74 0.86
C GLU A 124 34.57 -0.81 0.01
N ASP A 125 33.39 -0.84 0.65
CA ASP A 125 32.10 -0.77 -0.04
C ASP A 125 31.91 0.56 -0.80
N LEU A 126 32.42 1.66 -0.24
CA LEU A 126 32.29 2.99 -0.83
C LEU A 126 33.35 3.29 -1.91
N CYS A 127 34.56 2.74 -1.79
CA CYS A 127 35.71 3.11 -2.61
C CYS A 127 36.24 1.99 -3.53
N GLY A 128 35.70 0.77 -3.44
CA GLY A 128 36.19 -0.40 -4.17
C GLY A 128 37.55 -0.91 -3.66
N THR A 129 38.12 -1.89 -4.36
CA THR A 129 39.41 -2.52 -4.02
C THR A 129 40.47 -1.45 -3.73
N GLN A 130 41.06 -1.53 -2.54
CA GLN A 130 42.04 -0.59 -2.02
C GLN A 130 43.01 -0.13 -3.10
N HIS A 131 42.98 1.15 -3.43
CA HIS A 131 44.10 1.77 -4.10
C HIS A 131 45.31 1.62 -3.19
N ALA A 132 46.32 0.88 -3.66
CA ALA A 132 47.59 0.69 -2.97
C ALA A 132 48.00 2.00 -2.30
N ARG A 133 48.23 1.95 -0.98
CA ARG A 133 48.58 3.12 -0.17
C ARG A 133 49.79 3.80 -0.81
N LYS A 134 49.56 4.82 -1.64
CA LYS A 134 50.64 5.54 -2.32
C LYS A 134 51.48 6.18 -1.22
N ARG A 135 52.80 5.98 -1.27
CA ARG A 135 53.73 6.70 -0.40
C ARG A 135 53.38 8.18 -0.50
N SER A 136 53.13 8.83 0.64
CA SER A 136 52.92 10.27 0.65
C SER A 136 54.20 10.93 0.11
N LEU A 137 54.03 11.94 -0.73
CA LEU A 137 55.11 12.85 -1.13
C LEU A 137 55.14 14.04 -0.16
N GLU A 138 54.87 13.78 1.13
CA GLU A 138 54.94 14.82 2.13
C GLU A 138 56.36 15.37 2.19
N VAL A 139 56.48 16.67 1.95
CA VAL A 139 57.74 17.40 2.07
C VAL A 139 57.99 17.63 3.56
N ILE A 140 58.91 16.86 4.13
CA ILE A 140 59.42 17.09 5.48
C ILE A 140 60.48 18.19 5.36
N TYR A 141 60.20 19.36 5.93
CA TYR A 141 61.21 20.39 6.09
C TYR A 141 62.20 19.96 7.15
N ASP A 142 63.50 20.03 6.83
CA ASP A 142 64.55 19.81 7.80
C ASP A 142 64.46 20.90 8.87
N ALA A 143 64.37 20.49 10.13
CA ALA A 143 64.43 21.41 11.25
C ALA A 143 65.91 21.80 11.43
N SER A 144 66.40 22.67 10.56
CA SER A 144 67.75 23.22 10.66
C SER A 144 67.89 23.94 12.01
N VAL A 145 68.81 23.43 12.81
CA VAL A 145 69.29 23.95 14.11
C VAL A 145 69.87 25.36 13.94
#